data_AF-A0A7C5XTM9-F1
#
_entry.id   AF-A0A7C5XTM9-F1
#
_cell.length_a   1.000
_cell.length_b   1.000
_cell.length_c   1.000
_cell.angle_alpha   90.00
_cell.angle_beta   90.00
_cell.angle_gamma   90.00
#
_symmetry.space_group_name_H-M   'P 1'
#
loop_
_entity.id
_entity.type
_entity.pdbx_description
1 polymer ?
#
loop_
_entity_poly.entity_id
_entity_poly.type
_entity_poly.pdbx_seq_one_letter_code
_entity_poly.pdbx_strand_id
1 'polypeptide(L)' 'MARLRVRPEPTARPARKPPWIRARAPTSPEVQRLKAVLRAHRLHTVCEEASCPNLGECFGHGTATFMILG' A
#
# COMPACT_ATOMS: atom_id res chain seq x y z
N MET A 1 -24.55 6.70 16.99
CA MET A 1 -24.14 5.91 15.81
C MET A 1 -23.15 4.84 16.24
N ALA A 2 -23.61 3.60 16.44
CA ALA A 2 -22.74 2.50 16.87
C ALA A 2 -21.95 1.95 15.69
N ARG A 3 -20.61 1.97 15.76
CA ARG A 3 -19.74 1.32 14.78
C ARG A 3 -19.80 -0.19 15.03
N LEU A 4 -20.33 -0.96 14.09
CA LEU A 4 -20.28 -2.41 14.14
C LEU A 4 -18.82 -2.85 14.15
N ARG A 5 -18.35 -3.45 15.26
CA ARG A 5 -17.05 -4.13 15.31
C ARG A 5 -17.24 -5.55 14.82
N VAL A 6 -17.28 -5.73 13.51
CA VAL A 6 -17.17 -7.06 12.90
C VAL A 6 -15.74 -7.54 13.13
N ARG A 7 -15.58 -8.62 13.88
CA ARG A 7 -14.30 -9.31 14.02
C ARG A 7 -14.33 -10.49 13.04
N PRO A 8 -13.54 -10.46 11.96
CA PRO A 8 -13.55 -11.54 10.99
C PRO A 8 -13.02 -12.82 11.65
N GLU A 9 -13.81 -13.88 11.60
CA GLU A 9 -13.39 -15.20 12.05
C GLU A 9 -12.45 -15.79 11.00
N PRO A 10 -11.23 -16.22 11.37
CA PRO A 10 -10.27 -16.72 10.38
C PRO A 10 -10.80 -18.02 9.78
N THR A 11 -11.18 -17.96 8.51
CA THR A 11 -11.52 -19.16 7.74
C THR A 11 -10.27 -20.00 7.51
N ALA A 12 -10.39 -21.33 7.59
CA ALA A 12 -9.27 -22.28 7.42
C ALA A 12 -8.49 -22.11 6.10
N ARG A 13 -9.10 -21.45 5.09
CA ARG A 13 -8.45 -21.09 3.83
C ARG A 13 -8.83 -19.66 3.43
N PRO A 14 -7.88 -18.84 2.95
CA PRO A 14 -8.19 -17.51 2.44
C PRO A 14 -9.12 -17.60 1.23
N ALA A 15 -10.21 -16.84 1.25
CA ALA A 15 -11.07 -16.70 0.09
C ALA A 15 -10.29 -16.05 -1.06
N ARG A 16 -10.54 -16.51 -2.29
CA ARG A 16 -9.93 -15.91 -3.48
C ARG A 16 -10.47 -14.49 -3.65
N LYS A 17 -9.57 -13.54 -3.88
CA LYS A 17 -9.94 -12.16 -4.22
C LYS A 17 -10.80 -12.12 -5.50
N PRO A 18 -11.91 -11.35 -5.53
CA PRO A 18 -12.70 -11.12 -6.73
C PRO A 18 -11.86 -10.61 -7.92
N PRO A 19 -12.33 -10.77 -9.17
CA PRO A 19 -11.58 -10.34 -10.34
C PRO A 19 -11.34 -8.83 -10.40
N TRP A 20 -12.24 -8.02 -9.83
CA TRP A 20 -12.16 -6.55 -9.85
C TRP A 20 -11.16 -5.96 -8.84
N ILE A 21 -10.74 -6.69 -7.80
CA ILE A 21 -9.78 -6.22 -6.79
C ILE A 21 -8.37 -6.73 -7.08
N ARG A 22 -7.82 -6.27 -8.20
CA ARG A 22 -6.46 -6.63 -8.64
C ARG A 22 -5.65 -5.37 -8.94
N ALA A 23 -4.49 -5.26 -8.28
CA ALA A 23 -3.55 -4.19 -8.51
C ALA A 23 -2.64 -4.50 -9.70
N ARG A 24 -2.22 -3.45 -10.41
CA ARG A 24 -1.14 -3.53 -11.42
C ARG A 24 0.22 -3.53 -10.72
N ALA A 25 1.21 -4.17 -11.36
CA ALA A 25 2.56 -4.19 -10.83
C ALA A 25 3.17 -2.77 -10.83
N PRO A 26 3.81 -2.33 -9.73
CA PRO A 26 4.35 -0.98 -9.60
C PRO A 26 5.75 -0.87 -10.23
N THR A 27 5.83 -1.00 -11.55
CA THR A 27 7.10 -1.08 -12.30
C THR A 27 7.46 0.21 -13.06
N SER A 28 6.69 1.30 -12.89
CA SER A 28 6.94 2.53 -13.63
C SER A 28 8.23 3.25 -13.17
N PRO A 29 8.87 4.07 -14.02
CA PRO A 29 10.05 4.84 -13.66
C PRO A 29 9.82 5.80 -12.48
N GLU A 30 8.63 6.39 -12.39
CA GLU A 30 8.24 7.33 -11.34
C GLU A 30 8.20 6.64 -9.97
N VAL A 31 7.72 5.38 -9.93
CA VAL A 31 7.76 4.55 -8.72
C VAL A 31 9.20 4.35 -8.27
N GLN A 32 10.10 3.99 -9.19
CA GLN A 32 11.51 3.78 -8.85
C GLN A 32 12.17 5.07 -8.37
N ARG A 33 11.87 6.20 -9.02
CA ARG A 33 12.36 7.53 -8.63
C ARG A 33 11.94 7.87 -7.21
N LEU A 34 10.65 7.73 -6.87
CA LEU A 34 10.16 8.10 -5.55
C LEU A 34 10.71 7.15 -4.47
N LYS A 35 10.82 5.84 -4.76
CA LYS A 35 11.51 4.89 -3.87
C LYS A 35 12.96 5.27 -3.61
N ALA A 36 13.70 5.71 -4.62
CA ALA A 36 15.09 6.13 -4.47
C ALA A 36 15.20 7.37 -3.55
N VAL A 37 14.32 8.36 -3.73
CA VAL A 37 14.26 9.56 -2.87
C VAL A 37 13.95 9.17 -1.42
N LEU A 38 12.93 8.34 -1.18
CA LEU A 38 12.55 7.89 0.16
C LEU A 38 13.72 7.19 0.88
N ARG A 39 14.43 6.30 0.18
CA ARG A 39 15.61 5.59 0.70
C ARG A 39 16.78 6.52 1.00
N ALA A 40 17.06 7.47 0.10
CA ALA A 40 18.11 8.45 0.28
C ALA A 40 17.89 9.30 1.55
N HIS A 41 16.64 9.60 1.87
CA HIS A 41 16.27 10.37 3.05
C HIS A 41 15.93 9.52 4.29
N ARG A 42 16.02 8.19 4.21
CA ARG A 42 15.68 7.26 5.31
C ARG A 42 14.26 7.51 5.85
N LEU A 43 13.29 7.72 4.94
CA LEU A 43 11.89 7.96 5.28
C LEU A 43 11.06 6.69 5.11
N HIS A 44 10.19 6.42 6.09
CA HIS A 44 9.23 5.32 6.05
C HIS A 44 7.87 5.79 5.54
N THR A 45 7.17 4.93 4.80
CA THR A 45 5.84 5.22 4.27
C THR A 45 4.89 4.07 4.54
N VAL A 46 3.62 4.38 4.83
CA VAL A 46 2.58 3.34 4.97
C VAL A 46 2.35 2.62 3.64
N CYS A 47 2.68 3.28 2.52
CA CYS A 47 2.60 2.72 1.18
C CYS A 47 3.45 1.45 1.05
N GLU A 48 4.70 1.49 1.54
CA GLU A 48 5.63 0.36 1.47
C GLU A 48 5.40 -0.64 2.62
N GLU A 49 5.26 -0.15 3.85
CA GLU A 49 5.19 -1.00 5.05
C GLU A 49 3.90 -1.83 5.11
N ALA A 50 2.77 -1.28 4.63
CA ALA A 50 1.50 -2.00 4.57
C ALA A 50 1.29 -2.79 3.28
N SER A 51 2.30 -2.86 2.39
CA SER A 51 2.16 -3.48 1.06
C SER A 51 0.93 -2.96 0.29
N CYS A 52 0.77 -1.63 0.27
CA CYS A 52 -0.43 -0.99 -0.26
C CYS A 52 -0.62 -1.33 -1.76
N PRO A 53 -1.81 -1.82 -2.18
CA PRO A 53 -2.07 -2.17 -3.57
C PRO A 53 -2.05 -0.96 -4.52
N ASN A 54 -2.18 0.26 -3.99
CA ASN A 54 -2.23 1.50 -4.78
C ASN A 54 -0.85 2.18 -4.92
N LEU A 55 0.23 1.57 -4.42
CA LEU A 55 1.56 2.17 -4.42
C LEU A 55 1.99 2.65 -5.82
N GLY A 56 1.74 1.85 -6.86
CA GLY A 56 2.10 2.20 -8.23
C GLY A 56 1.43 3.48 -8.72
N GLU A 57 0.14 3.66 -8.41
CA GLU A 57 -0.64 4.84 -8.78
C GLU A 57 -0.22 6.06 -7.96
N CYS A 58 -0.15 5.93 -6.63
CA CYS A 58 0.21 7.04 -5.75
C CYS A 58 1.60 7.57 -6.08
N PHE A 59 2.59 6.68 -6.20
CA PHE A 59 3.97 7.09 -6.51
C PHE A 59 4.10 7.59 -7.95
N GLY A 60 3.31 7.04 -8.88
CA GLY A 60 3.18 7.53 -10.25
C GLY A 60 2.75 9.00 -10.31
N HIS A 61 1.89 9.42 -9.39
CA HIS A 61 1.47 10.83 -9.24
C HIS A 61 2.38 11.64 -8.29
N GLY A 62 3.54 11.10 -7.89
CA GLY A 62 4.46 11.77 -6.98
C GLY A 62 3.94 11.95 -5.55
N THR A 63 2.95 11.16 -5.15
CA THR A 63 2.30 11.23 -3.83
C THR A 63 2.74 10.07 -2.93
N ALA A 64 3.09 10.36 -1.69
CA ALA A 64 3.41 9.37 -0.66
C ALA A 64 2.84 9.78 0.70
N THR A 65 2.56 8.81 1.56
CA THR A 65 2.11 9.05 2.95
C THR A 65 3.15 8.52 3.91
N PHE A 66 3.76 9.43 4.67
CA PHE A 66 4.85 9.13 5.59
C PHE A 66 4.37 8.53 6.90
N MET A 67 5.22 7.69 7.49
CA MET A 67 5.11 7.28 8.88
C MET A 67 6.21 7.99 9.67
N ILE A 68 5.80 8.84 10.61
CA ILE A 68 6.69 9.72 11.38
C ILE A 68 7.29 9.06 12.63
N LEU A 69 6.71 7.96 13.10
CA LEU A 69 7.17 7.24 14.30
C LEU A 69 7.63 5.81 14.02
N GLY A 70 7.84 5.48 12.73
CA GLY A 70 8.41 4.20 12.29
C GLY A 70 7.72 3.00 12.90
#